data_AF-A0A401Q9A5-F1
#
_entry.id   AF-A0A401Q9A5-F1
#
_cell.length_a   1.000
_cell.length_b   1.000
_cell.length_c   1.000
_cell.angle_alpha   90.00
_cell.angle_beta   90.00
_cell.angle_gamma   90.00
#
_symmetry.space_group_name_H-M   'P 1'
#
loop_
_entity.id
_entity.type
_entity.pdbx_description
1 polymer ?
#
loop_
_entity_poly.entity_id
_entity_poly.type
_entity_poly.pdbx_seq_one_letter_code
_entity_poly.pdbx_strand_id
1 'polypeptide(L)'
;WDLVCENSWKGPFTMSVLFLGMTSGAFISGHVSDRYGRKIVLFGAMAIQATLSFIQVIAWSWEVFCILCFFVGFGDISNYVAAFVL
;
A
#
# COMPACT_ATOMS: atom_id res chain seq x y z
N TRP A 1 -17.68 -10.75 8.65
CA TRP A 1 -17.61 -9.29 8.81
C TRP A 1 -19.01 -8.73 8.73
N ASP A 2 -19.71 -8.65 9.86
CA ASP A 2 -21.05 -8.07 9.90
C ASP A 2 -20.97 -6.55 9.71
N LEU A 3 -21.23 -6.12 8.47
CA LEU A 3 -21.40 -4.72 8.08
C LEU A 3 -22.87 -4.31 8.22
N VAL A 4 -23.45 -4.44 9.42
CA VAL A 4 -24.79 -3.89 9.69
C VAL A 4 -24.68 -2.67 10.59
N CYS A 5 -25.13 -1.54 10.04
CA CYS A 5 -25.44 -0.22 10.62
C CYS A 5 -24.44 0.51 11.53
N GLU A 6 -23.64 -0.15 12.37
CA GLU A 6 -22.73 0.51 13.32
C GLU A 6 -21.27 0.57 12.82
N ASN A 7 -20.96 -0.23 11.79
CA ASN A 7 -19.62 -0.39 11.23
C ASN A 7 -19.45 0.23 9.82
N SER A 8 -20.41 1.03 9.37
CA SER A 8 -20.38 1.72 8.07
C SER A 8 -19.20 2.69 7.92
N TRP A 9 -18.62 3.17 9.03
CA TRP A 9 -17.42 3.98 9.06
C TRP A 9 -16.14 3.21 8.68
N LYS A 10 -16.14 1.87 8.78
CA LYS A 10 -14.95 1.05 8.50
C LYS A 10 -14.54 1.05 7.03
N GLY A 11 -15.51 1.18 6.12
CA GLY A 11 -15.27 1.33 4.69
C GLY A 11 -14.50 2.62 4.34
N PRO A 12 -15.06 3.81 4.62
CA PRO A 12 -14.39 5.08 4.34
C PRO A 12 -13.08 5.23 5.13
N PHE A 13 -13.00 4.70 6.35
CA PHE A 13 -11.75 4.68 7.12
C PHE A 13 -10.63 3.92 6.40
N THR A 14 -10.93 2.74 5.86
CA THR A 14 -9.93 1.95 5.12
C THR A 14 -9.46 2.68 3.86
N MET A 15 -10.36 3.38 3.16
CA MET A 15 -9.99 4.22 2.02
C MET A 15 -9.10 5.40 2.43
N SER A 16 -9.39 6.06 3.55
CA SER A 16 -8.52 7.12 4.08
C SER A 16 -7.12 6.59 4.42
N VAL A 17 -7.04 5.41 5.04
CA VAL A 17 -5.75 4.75 5.35
C VAL A 17 -4.98 4.39 4.07
N LEU A 18 -5.67 3.92 3.03
CA LEU A 18 -5.06 3.67 1.72
C LEU A 18 -4.47 4.96 1.13
N PHE A 19 -5.22 6.07 1.15
CA PHE A 19 -4.71 7.36 0.67
C PHE A 19 -3.52 7.88 1.50
N LEU A 20 -3.51 7.65 2.81
CA LEU A 20 -2.35 7.94 3.67
C LEU A 20 -1.13 7.08 3.29
N GLY A 21 -1.34 5.81 2.95
CA GLY A 21 -0.31 4.92 2.41
C GLY A 21 0.24 5.44 1.08
N MET A 22 -0.64 5.82 0.14
CA MET A 22 -0.24 6.37 -1.16
C MET A 22 0.49 7.71 -1.05
N THR A 23 0.05 8.61 -0.19
CA THR A 23 0.74 9.90 -0.01
C THR A 23 2.13 9.72 0.57
N SER A 24 2.28 8.90 1.62
CA SER A 24 3.59 8.58 2.19
C SER A 24 4.50 7.82 1.21
N GLY A 25 3.94 6.92 0.40
CA GLY A 25 4.64 6.21 -0.68
C GLY A 25 5.21 7.13 -1.74
N ALA A 26 4.45 8.15 -2.16
CA ALA A 26 4.93 9.13 -3.14
C ALA A 26 6.12 9.96 -2.61
N PHE A 27 6.09 10.36 -1.34
CA PHE A 27 7.21 11.10 -0.73
C PHE A 27 8.48 10.25 -0.64
N ILE A 28 8.34 8.99 -0.23
CA ILE A 28 9.50 8.12 0.01
C ILE A 28 10.06 7.57 -1.31
N SER A 29 9.22 7.26 -2.29
CA SER A 29 9.66 6.71 -3.58
C SER A 29 10.58 7.68 -4.33
N GLY A 30 10.33 9.00 -4.25
CA GLY A 30 11.22 10.03 -4.79
C GLY A 30 12.62 9.97 -4.17
N HIS A 31 12.71 10.03 -2.84
CA HIS A 31 14.00 10.00 -2.14
C HIS A 31 14.77 8.69 -2.30
N VAL A 32 14.09 7.55 -2.36
CA VAL A 32 14.72 6.23 -2.46
C VAL A 32 15.18 5.94 -3.89
N SER A 33 14.38 6.32 -4.90
CA SER A 33 14.69 6.12 -6.32
C SER A 33 15.98 6.82 -6.73
N ASP A 34 16.23 8.01 -6.19
CA ASP A 34 17.44 8.79 -6.47
C ASP A 34 18.71 8.20 -5.83
N ARG A 35 18.59 7.37 -4.79
CA ARG A 35 19.74 6.90 -3.99
C ARG A 35 20.14 5.44 -4.22
N TYR A 36 19.18 4.56 -4.50
CA TYR A 36 19.41 3.10 -4.57
C TYR A 36 19.36 2.52 -5.99
N GLY A 37 19.07 3.34 -7.01
CA GLY A 37 19.02 2.93 -8.41
C GLY A 37 17.66 2.34 -8.81
N ARG A 38 17.09 2.85 -9.92
CA ARG A 38 15.70 2.62 -10.35
C ARG A 38 15.29 1.15 -10.49
N LYS A 39 16.15 0.28 -11.03
CA LYS A 39 15.79 -1.11 -11.35
C LYS A 39 15.62 -2.01 -10.12
N ILE A 40 16.50 -1.91 -9.14
CA ILE A 40 16.49 -2.80 -7.96
C ILE A 40 15.32 -2.44 -7.04
N VAL A 41 15.08 -1.14 -6.86
CA VAL A 41 13.96 -0.63 -6.05
C VAL A 41 12.62 -1.05 -6.65
N LEU A 42 12.46 -1.00 -7.98
CA LEU A 42 11.25 -1.45 -8.68
C LEU A 42 10.96 -2.93 -8.42
N PHE A 43 11.89 -3.82 -8.77
CA PHE A 43 11.66 -5.26 -8.59
C PHE A 43 11.48 -5.65 -7.12
N GLY A 44 12.22 -5.00 -6.20
CA GLY A 44 12.05 -5.20 -4.77
C GLY A 44 10.67 -4.75 -4.27
N ALA A 45 10.23 -3.56 -4.67
CA ALA A 45 8.92 -3.03 -4.29
C ALA A 45 7.77 -3.88 -4.85
N MET A 46 7.85 -4.34 -6.10
CA MET A 46 6.87 -5.27 -6.69
C MET A 46 6.79 -6.59 -5.93
N ALA A 47 7.94 -7.18 -5.57
CA ALA A 47 7.97 -8.42 -4.80
C ALA A 47 7.35 -8.27 -3.41
N ILE A 48 7.75 -7.22 -2.68
CA ILE A 48 7.24 -6.91 -1.34
C ILE A 48 5.73 -6.65 -1.40
N GLN A 49 5.28 -5.84 -2.36
CA GLN A 49 3.86 -5.55 -2.55
C GLN A 49 3.06 -6.83 -2.83
N ALA A 50 3.53 -7.70 -3.71
CA ALA A 50 2.85 -8.96 -4.01
C ALA A 50 2.68 -9.82 -2.76
N THR A 51 3.74 -9.98 -1.95
CA THR A 51 3.64 -10.70 -0.68
C THR A 51 2.64 -10.06 0.29
N LEU A 52 2.64 -8.73 0.40
CA LEU A 52 1.72 -8.02 1.29
C LEU A 52 0.26 -8.17 0.84
N SER A 53 -0.01 -8.12 -0.47
CA SER A 53 -1.35 -8.35 -1.02
C SER A 53 -1.83 -9.77 -0.78
N PHE A 54 -0.95 -10.78 -0.89
CA PHE A 54 -1.30 -12.16 -0.52
C PHE A 54 -1.64 -12.29 0.96
N ILE A 55 -0.86 -11.67 1.84
CA ILE A 55 -1.11 -11.68 3.29
C ILE A 55 -2.44 -10.97 3.61
N GLN A 56 -2.78 -9.91 2.89
CA GLN A 56 -4.03 -9.16 3.06
C GLN A 56 -5.28 -10.01 2.80
N VAL A 57 -5.24 -10.95 1.84
CA VAL A 57 -6.36 -11.86 1.55
C VAL A 57 -6.63 -12.82 2.72
N ILE A 58 -5.60 -13.15 3.50
CA ILE A 58 -5.66 -14.05 4.66
C ILE A 58 -5.88 -13.23 5.95
N ALA A 59 -6.28 -11.97 5.89
CA ALA A 59 -6.52 -11.17 7.08
C ALA A 59 -7.88 -11.51 7.72
N TRP A 60 -7.86 -12.14 8.89
CA TRP A 60 -9.07 -12.47 9.67
C TRP A 60 -9.58 -11.30 10.55
N SER A 61 -8.77 -10.26 10.76
CA SER A 61 -9.12 -9.08 11.57
C SER A 61 -9.07 -7.77 10.77
N TRP A 62 -9.88 -6.80 11.20
CA TRP A 62 -9.97 -5.48 10.60
C TRP A 62 -8.76 -4.61 10.80
N GLU A 63 -8.20 -4.60 12.00
CA GLU A 63 -7.01 -3.79 12.25
C GLU A 63 -5.86 -4.25 11.36
N VAL A 64 -5.70 -5.58 11.24
CA VAL A 64 -4.67 -6.20 10.41
C VAL A 64 -4.90 -5.88 8.93
N PHE A 65 -6.15 -5.92 8.46
CA PHE A 65 -6.49 -5.51 7.09
C PHE A 65 -6.15 -4.04 6.84
N CYS A 66 -6.46 -3.12 7.75
CA CYS A 66 -6.15 -1.70 7.59
C CYS A 66 -4.63 -1.43 7.57
N ILE A 67 -3.86 -2.06 8.45
CA ILE A 67 -2.39 -1.92 8.47
C ILE A 67 -1.79 -2.43 7.17
N LEU A 68 -2.22 -3.61 6.69
CA LEU A 68 -1.75 -4.16 5.42
C LEU A 68 -2.15 -3.28 4.23
N CYS A 69 -3.37 -2.73 4.25
CA CYS A 69 -3.87 -1.83 3.20
C CYS A 69 -3.04 -0.53 3.10
N PHE A 70 -2.54 -0.01 4.22
CA PHE A 70 -1.58 1.12 4.22
C PHE A 70 -0.30 0.77 3.47
N PHE A 71 0.32 -0.38 3.78
CA PHE A 71 1.56 -0.81 3.14
C PHE A 71 1.38 -1.18 1.66
N VAL A 72 0.24 -1.75 1.29
CA VAL A 72 -0.10 -2.02 -0.12
C VAL A 72 -0.28 -0.71 -0.89
N GLY A 73 -1.02 0.25 -0.35
CA GLY A 73 -1.16 1.58 -0.95
C GLY A 73 0.17 2.33 -1.11
N PHE A 74 1.09 2.14 -0.17
CA PHE A 74 2.46 2.64 -0.26
C PHE A 74 3.25 2.00 -1.41
N GLY A 75 3.10 0.69 -1.63
CA GLY A 75 3.72 -0.04 -2.73
C GLY A 75 3.16 0.35 -4.11
N ASP A 76 1.83 0.49 -4.21
CA ASP A 76 1.13 0.81 -5.45
C ASP A 76 1.62 2.11 -6.08
N ILE A 77 1.62 3.20 -5.30
CA ILE A 77 2.04 4.52 -5.79
C ILE A 77 3.53 4.52 -6.16
N SER A 78 4.35 3.77 -5.43
CA SER A 78 5.80 3.68 -5.65
C SER A 78 6.10 2.99 -6.97
N ASN A 79 5.40 1.88 -7.25
CA ASN A 79 5.50 1.17 -8.53
C ASN A 79 4.90 1.99 -9.68
N TYR A 80 3.79 2.71 -9.46
CA TYR A 80 3.17 3.55 -10.49
C TYR A 80 4.07 4.70 -10.93
N VAL A 81 4.69 5.41 -9.98
CA VAL A 81 5.64 6.50 -10.28
C VAL A 81 6.88 5.97 -10.98
N ALA A 82 7.42 4.84 -10.51
CA ALA A 82 8.62 4.27 -11.11
C ALA A 82 8.35 3.66 -12.50
N ALA A 83 7.15 3.16 -12.79
CA ALA A 83 6.73 2.73 -14.11
C ALA A 83 6.54 3.90 -15.10
N PHE A 84 6.06 5.05 -14.64
CA PHE A 84 5.94 6.27 -15.47
C PHE A 84 7.29 6.88 -15.85
N VAL A 85 8.29 6.67 -14.99
CA VAL A 85 9.63 7.24 -15.13
C VAL A 85 10.55 6.35 -15.98
N LEU A 86 10.18 5.09 -16.21
CA LEU A 86 10.91 4.13 -17.04
C LEU A 86 10.38 4.18 -18.49
#